data_AF-A0A0G1DFG2-F1
#
_entry.id   AF-A0A0G1DFG2-F1
#
_cell.length_a   1.000
_cell.length_b   1.000
_cell.length_c   1.000
_cell.angle_alpha   90.00
_cell.angle_beta   90.00
_cell.angle_gamma   90.00
#
_symmetry.space_group_name_H-M   'P 1'
#
loop_
_entity.id
_entity.type
_entity.pdbx_description
1 polymer ?
#
loop_
_entity_poly.entity_id
_entity_poly.type
_entity_poly.pdbx_seq_one_letter_code
_entity_poly.pdbx_strand_id
1 'polypeptide(L)'
;MTLILTVLSKHGVCVCADKRYKTGSSSEPIKFEDTHKKIFKFKKIPLIIFNHGVNRFGNKYWDQFCEEYEQSDRWLNTNFIQIVDDFKNFIEKSVVNEVVKNLPDANVAGFVLCGKTTDDNKFKVKELFWQYKSNDICFIPIRHKHNLIGSGIAYIKYLDNLIRSDNSLNKDDYWKKLTLDKAKKELEKLYSIAIKEKNKIGGDDFSDNYDIECIV
;
A
#
# COMPACT_ATOMS: atom_id res chain seq x y z
N MET A 1 7.62 -9.10 -3.22
CA MET A 1 8.53 -8.02 -2.78
C MET A 1 8.09 -6.74 -3.48
N THR A 2 8.12 -5.60 -2.77
CA THR A 2 7.52 -4.33 -3.23
C THR A 2 8.11 -3.16 -2.42
N LEU A 3 8.08 -1.97 -3.00
CA LEU A 3 8.27 -0.68 -2.35
C LEU A 3 7.02 0.17 -2.58
N ILE A 4 6.33 0.53 -1.50
CA ILE A 4 5.25 1.51 -1.53
C ILE A 4 5.53 2.57 -0.47
N LEU A 5 5.47 3.83 -0.87
CA LEU A 5 5.66 4.99 -0.01
C LEU A 5 4.41 5.86 -0.05
N THR A 6 3.88 6.19 1.11
CA THR A 6 2.67 7.00 1.26
C THR A 6 2.96 8.19 2.16
N VAL A 7 2.53 9.37 1.75
CA VAL A 7 2.62 10.59 2.57
C VAL A 7 1.24 11.18 2.80
N LEU A 8 0.93 11.45 4.06
CA LEU A 8 -0.19 12.30 4.47
C LEU A 8 0.33 13.72 4.69
N SER A 9 -0.16 14.66 3.87
CA SER A 9 0.05 16.10 4.08
C SER A 9 -1.23 16.74 4.63
N LYS A 10 -1.17 18.02 5.01
CA LYS A 10 -2.39 18.79 5.36
C LYS A 10 -3.38 18.88 4.19
N HIS A 11 -2.86 18.86 2.95
CA HIS A 11 -3.62 19.19 1.75
C HIS A 11 -4.05 17.97 0.93
N GLY A 12 -3.65 16.77 1.32
CA GLY A 12 -3.83 15.59 0.48
C GLY A 12 -2.98 14.41 0.90
N VAL A 13 -3.17 13.31 0.18
CA VAL A 13 -2.33 12.11 0.26
C VAL A 13 -1.66 11.90 -1.10
N CYS A 14 -0.40 11.49 -1.09
CA CYS A 14 0.26 10.90 -2.26
C CYS A 14 0.75 9.49 -1.92
N VAL A 15 0.61 8.57 -2.88
CA VAL A 15 1.10 7.19 -2.81
C VAL A 15 2.00 6.98 -4.02
N CYS A 16 3.20 6.45 -3.78
CA CYS A 16 4.21 6.09 -4.78
C CYS A 16 4.49 4.60 -4.65
N ALA A 17 4.27 3.83 -5.72
CA ALA A 17 4.41 2.38 -5.69
C ALA A 17 5.18 1.86 -6.90
N ASP A 18 6.06 0.89 -6.66
CA ASP A 18 6.74 0.17 -7.73
C ASP A 18 5.77 -0.67 -8.59
N LYS A 19 6.21 -1.06 -9.79
CA LYS A 19 5.37 -1.81 -10.74
C LYS A 19 5.63 -3.32 -10.80
N ARG A 20 6.49 -3.86 -9.92
CA ARG A 20 6.95 -5.26 -9.95
C ARG A 20 5.99 -6.22 -9.30
N TYR A 21 5.49 -7.20 -10.04
CA TYR A 21 4.89 -8.41 -9.51
C TYR A 21 5.84 -9.59 -9.62
N LYS A 22 5.79 -10.46 -8.61
CA LYS A 22 6.43 -11.78 -8.64
C LYS A 22 5.38 -12.77 -9.13
N THR A 23 5.62 -13.38 -10.29
CA THR A 23 4.80 -14.46 -10.85
C THR A 23 5.58 -15.78 -10.79
N GLY A 24 4.88 -16.91 -10.77
CA GLY A 24 5.46 -18.24 -10.60
C GLY A 24 5.30 -18.81 -9.17
N SER A 25 5.39 -20.14 -9.07
CA SER A 25 5.25 -20.92 -7.84
C SER A 25 6.56 -21.66 -7.51
N SER A 26 6.58 -22.47 -6.45
CA SER A 26 7.72 -23.35 -6.14
C SER A 26 8.04 -24.36 -7.26
N SER A 27 7.09 -24.62 -8.16
CA SER A 27 7.24 -25.55 -9.29
C SER A 27 7.54 -24.87 -10.63
N GLU A 28 7.53 -23.55 -10.70
CA GLU A 28 7.81 -22.78 -11.92
C GLU A 28 8.91 -21.74 -11.68
N PRO A 29 9.71 -21.37 -12.70
CA PRO A 29 10.68 -20.30 -12.54
C PRO A 29 9.99 -19.02 -12.06
N ILE A 30 10.50 -18.45 -10.97
CA ILE A 30 10.08 -17.13 -10.52
C ILE A 30 10.33 -16.13 -11.64
N LYS A 31 9.28 -15.41 -12.05
CA LYS A 31 9.34 -14.31 -13.01
C LYS A 31 8.98 -13.01 -12.32
N PHE A 32 9.57 -11.93 -12.81
CA PHE A 32 9.26 -10.58 -12.37
C PHE A 32 8.69 -9.79 -13.52
N GLU A 33 7.56 -9.12 -13.28
CA GLU A 33 6.84 -8.33 -14.28
C GLU A 33 6.65 -6.91 -13.77
N ASP A 34 7.24 -5.93 -14.46
CA ASP A 34 7.33 -4.53 -14.04
C ASP A 34 6.26 -3.63 -14.69
N THR A 35 5.07 -4.18 -14.92
CA THR A 35 3.98 -3.55 -15.68
C THR A 35 2.73 -3.26 -14.85
N HIS A 36 2.70 -3.68 -13.59
CA HIS A 36 1.47 -3.71 -12.80
C HIS A 36 1.22 -2.40 -12.05
N LYS A 37 -0.03 -1.94 -12.08
CA LYS A 37 -0.48 -0.84 -11.22
C LYS A 37 -0.74 -1.38 -9.83
N LYS A 38 -0.18 -0.73 -8.82
CA LYS A 38 -0.36 -1.10 -7.40
C LYS A 38 -1.25 -0.12 -6.64
N ILE A 39 -1.76 0.91 -7.31
CA ILE A 39 -2.53 1.99 -6.70
C ILE A 39 -3.87 2.07 -7.41
N PHE A 40 -4.95 1.93 -6.65
CA PHE A 40 -6.30 2.14 -7.12
C PHE A 40 -6.83 3.45 -6.52
N LYS A 41 -7.09 4.43 -7.38
CA LYS A 41 -7.64 5.73 -7.01
C LYS A 41 -9.12 5.78 -7.37
N PHE A 42 -9.96 6.00 -6.36
CA PHE A 42 -11.39 6.16 -6.56
C PHE A 42 -11.65 7.48 -7.30
N LYS A 43 -12.64 7.46 -8.20
CA LYS A 43 -13.06 8.59 -9.04
C LYS A 43 -14.08 9.48 -8.32
N LYS A 44 -14.94 8.89 -7.49
CA LYS A 44 -16.08 9.60 -6.88
C LYS A 44 -15.83 10.09 -5.44
N ILE A 45 -14.74 9.64 -4.81
CA ILE A 45 -14.38 10.01 -3.44
C ILE A 45 -12.85 10.15 -3.33
N PRO A 46 -12.33 11.08 -2.49
CA PRO A 46 -10.89 11.17 -2.16
C PRO A 46 -10.39 9.95 -1.38
N LEU A 47 -10.27 8.81 -2.06
CA LEU A 47 -9.81 7.54 -1.52
C LEU A 47 -8.83 6.88 -2.49
N ILE A 48 -7.71 6.42 -1.95
CA ILE A 48 -6.77 5.53 -2.59
C ILE A 48 -6.74 4.23 -1.80
N ILE A 49 -6.78 3.10 -2.49
CA ILE A 49 -6.50 1.77 -1.94
C ILE A 49 -5.30 1.20 -2.68
N PHE A 50 -4.37 0.61 -1.95
CA PHE A 50 -3.30 -0.20 -2.52
C PHE A 50 -3.10 -1.49 -1.76
N ASN A 51 -2.62 -2.51 -2.47
CA ASN A 51 -2.31 -3.81 -1.90
C ASN A 51 -0.79 -3.99 -1.74
N HIS A 52 -0.38 -4.71 -0.70
CA HIS A 52 0.94 -5.33 -0.63
C HIS A 52 0.81 -6.78 -0.16
N GLY A 53 1.64 -7.66 -0.72
CA GLY A 53 1.56 -9.11 -0.48
C GLY A 53 0.91 -9.84 -1.64
N VAL A 54 -0.09 -10.68 -1.36
CA VAL A 54 -0.84 -11.44 -2.37
C VAL A 54 -1.66 -10.50 -3.27
N ASN A 55 -1.42 -10.59 -4.58
CA ASN A 55 -2.05 -9.72 -5.58
C ASN A 55 -3.34 -10.31 -6.18
N ARG A 56 -3.59 -11.61 -6.02
CA ARG A 56 -4.69 -12.35 -6.64
C ARG A 56 -5.43 -13.18 -5.60
N PHE A 57 -6.75 -13.12 -5.59
CA PHE A 57 -7.62 -13.88 -4.70
C PHE A 57 -8.61 -14.67 -5.55
N GLY A 58 -8.39 -15.98 -5.67
CA GLY A 58 -9.09 -16.82 -6.63
C GLY A 58 -8.84 -16.39 -8.08
N ASN A 59 -9.91 -16.07 -8.81
CA ASN A 59 -9.81 -15.66 -10.21
C ASN A 59 -9.63 -14.16 -10.43
N LYS A 60 -9.63 -13.34 -9.37
CA LYS A 60 -9.59 -11.87 -9.46
C LYS A 60 -8.30 -11.28 -8.89
N TYR A 61 -7.80 -10.22 -9.52
CA TYR A 61 -6.77 -9.37 -8.94
C TYR A 61 -7.36 -8.40 -7.91
N TRP A 62 -6.52 -7.95 -6.96
CA TRP A 62 -6.94 -7.07 -5.86
C TRP A 62 -7.58 -5.75 -6.32
N ASP A 63 -7.15 -5.21 -7.45
CA ASP A 63 -7.64 -3.96 -8.03
C ASP A 63 -9.05 -4.11 -8.61
N GLN A 64 -9.40 -5.30 -9.11
CA GLN A 64 -10.77 -5.63 -9.52
C GLN A 64 -11.73 -5.61 -8.33
N PHE A 65 -11.29 -6.04 -7.14
CA PHE A 65 -12.11 -5.88 -5.93
C PHE A 65 -12.31 -4.40 -5.58
N CYS A 66 -11.31 -3.55 -5.79
CA CYS A 66 -11.43 -2.11 -5.54
C CYS A 66 -12.42 -1.46 -6.53
N GLU A 67 -12.39 -1.88 -7.81
CA GLU A 67 -13.35 -1.43 -8.81
C GLU A 67 -14.79 -1.86 -8.48
N GLU A 68 -15.01 -3.13 -8.13
CA GLU A 68 -16.32 -3.63 -7.71
C GLU A 68 -16.83 -2.90 -6.47
N TYR A 69 -15.94 -2.63 -5.50
CA TYR A 69 -16.29 -1.88 -4.31
C TYR A 69 -16.69 -0.42 -4.63
N GLU A 70 -15.93 0.26 -5.51
CA GLU A 70 -16.28 1.61 -5.97
C GLU A 70 -17.65 1.63 -6.67
N GLN A 71 -17.92 0.65 -7.54
CA GLN A 71 -19.17 0.53 -8.29
C GLN A 71 -20.38 0.15 -7.44
N SER A 72 -20.15 -0.49 -6.29
CA SER A 72 -21.23 -0.89 -5.38
C SER A 72 -21.89 0.28 -4.65
N ASP A 73 -21.27 1.46 -4.69
CA ASP A 73 -21.71 2.68 -3.99
C ASP A 73 -21.89 2.51 -2.46
N ARG A 74 -21.37 1.42 -1.85
CA ARG A 74 -21.42 1.11 -0.40
C ARG A 74 -20.78 2.18 0.49
N TRP A 75 -19.85 2.93 -0.07
CA TRP A 75 -19.11 3.99 0.60
C TRP A 75 -19.90 5.31 0.70
N LEU A 76 -21.03 5.45 0.00
CA LEU A 76 -21.86 6.66 0.06
C LEU A 76 -22.40 6.91 1.47
N ASN A 77 -22.32 8.16 1.91
CA ASN A 77 -22.83 8.62 3.21
C ASN A 77 -22.26 7.86 4.42
N THR A 78 -21.04 7.33 4.29
CA THR A 78 -20.31 6.67 5.38
C THR A 78 -19.06 7.47 5.72
N ASN A 79 -18.60 7.37 6.98
CA ASN A 79 -17.31 7.93 7.37
C ASN A 79 -16.15 6.98 7.03
N PHE A 80 -14.91 7.48 7.04
CA PHE A 80 -13.76 6.69 6.61
C PHE A 80 -13.56 5.39 7.40
N ILE A 81 -13.88 5.35 8.69
CA ILE A 81 -13.75 4.12 9.49
C ILE A 81 -14.80 3.09 9.06
N GLN A 82 -16.02 3.53 8.78
CA GLN A 82 -17.07 2.66 8.23
C GLN A 82 -16.69 2.12 6.85
N ILE A 83 -16.09 2.93 5.97
CA ILE A 83 -15.56 2.46 4.68
C ILE A 83 -14.50 1.37 4.88
N VAL A 84 -13.57 1.57 5.82
CA VAL A 84 -12.52 0.60 6.13
C VAL A 84 -13.12 -0.73 6.62
N ASP A 85 -14.10 -0.68 7.53
CA ASP A 85 -14.75 -1.86 8.08
C ASP A 85 -15.63 -2.58 7.04
N ASP A 86 -16.37 -1.85 6.21
CA ASP A 86 -17.19 -2.43 5.15
C ASP A 86 -16.32 -3.04 4.03
N PHE A 87 -15.25 -2.35 3.61
CA PHE A 87 -14.28 -2.91 2.65
C PHE A 87 -13.64 -4.19 3.19
N LYS A 88 -13.25 -4.20 4.48
CA LYS A 88 -12.75 -5.41 5.15
C LYS A 88 -13.74 -6.56 5.00
N ASN A 89 -14.99 -6.36 5.40
CA ASN A 89 -16.03 -7.40 5.34
C ASN A 89 -16.31 -7.87 3.90
N PHE A 90 -16.21 -6.95 2.93
CA PHE A 90 -16.38 -7.26 1.51
C PHE A 90 -15.32 -8.22 0.97
N ILE A 91 -14.04 -8.05 1.34
CA ILE A 91 -12.93 -8.86 0.80
C ILE A 91 -12.53 -10.05 1.65
N GLU A 92 -12.86 -10.05 2.95
CA GLU A 92 -12.28 -10.95 3.95
C GLU A 92 -12.39 -12.43 3.57
N LYS A 93 -13.56 -12.89 3.09
CA LYS A 93 -13.75 -14.28 2.67
C LYS A 93 -12.79 -14.69 1.54
N SER A 94 -12.59 -13.81 0.55
CA SER A 94 -11.69 -14.08 -0.59
C SER A 94 -10.23 -14.11 -0.15
N VAL A 95 -9.83 -13.16 0.71
CA VAL A 95 -8.48 -13.11 1.29
C VAL A 95 -8.19 -14.35 2.12
N VAL A 96 -9.11 -14.72 3.02
CA VAL A 96 -8.95 -15.88 3.91
C VAL A 96 -8.78 -17.16 3.12
N ASN A 97 -9.64 -17.39 2.12
CA ASN A 97 -9.56 -18.58 1.28
C ASN A 97 -8.23 -18.69 0.52
N GLU A 98 -7.70 -17.57 0.03
CA GLU A 98 -6.44 -17.56 -0.71
C GLU A 98 -5.23 -17.79 0.21
N VAL A 99 -5.22 -17.13 1.39
CA VAL A 99 -4.15 -17.26 2.37
C VAL A 99 -4.08 -18.71 2.90
N VAL A 100 -5.22 -19.39 3.12
CA VAL A 100 -5.25 -20.81 3.51
C VAL A 100 -4.79 -21.76 2.40
N LYS A 101 -5.11 -21.48 1.14
CA LYS A 101 -4.78 -22.40 0.03
C LYS A 101 -3.28 -22.48 -0.26
N ASN A 102 -2.56 -21.40 -0.01
CA ASN A 102 -1.15 -21.26 -0.43
C ASN A 102 -0.16 -21.40 0.75
N LEU A 103 -0.46 -22.28 1.72
CA LEU A 103 0.46 -22.62 2.82
C LEU A 103 1.71 -23.35 2.30
N PRO A 104 2.93 -23.14 2.87
CA PRO A 104 3.27 -22.37 4.07
C PRO A 104 4.15 -21.11 3.82
N ASP A 105 4.39 -20.72 2.57
CA ASP A 105 5.39 -19.70 2.23
C ASP A 105 4.83 -18.26 2.32
N ALA A 106 4.56 -17.82 3.55
CA ALA A 106 4.46 -16.39 3.93
C ALA A 106 3.45 -15.53 3.13
N ASN A 107 2.26 -16.06 2.84
CA ASN A 107 1.21 -15.28 2.19
C ASN A 107 0.53 -14.33 3.16
N VAL A 108 1.04 -13.11 3.19
CA VAL A 108 0.39 -11.95 3.80
C VAL A 108 -0.45 -11.25 2.75
N ALA A 109 -1.61 -10.75 3.14
CA ALA A 109 -2.41 -9.85 2.32
C ALA A 109 -2.61 -8.56 3.11
N GLY A 110 -2.08 -7.47 2.58
CA GLY A 110 -2.21 -6.14 3.16
C GLY A 110 -2.97 -5.23 2.20
N PHE A 111 -3.95 -4.50 2.72
CA PHE A 111 -4.62 -3.43 2.00
C PHE A 111 -4.50 -2.15 2.81
N VAL A 112 -3.99 -1.09 2.18
CA VAL A 112 -3.89 0.22 2.82
C VAL A 112 -4.86 1.16 2.15
N LEU A 113 -5.79 1.67 2.96
CA LEU A 113 -6.78 2.66 2.56
C LEU A 113 -6.30 4.02 3.04
N CYS A 114 -6.27 4.98 2.13
CA CYS A 114 -5.82 6.34 2.39
C CYS A 114 -6.83 7.34 1.82
N GLY A 115 -7.43 8.18 2.65
CA GLY A 115 -8.46 9.07 2.17
C GLY A 115 -9.14 9.89 3.25
N LYS A 116 -10.20 10.58 2.84
CA LYS A 116 -11.15 11.26 3.72
C LYS A 116 -12.54 11.17 3.10
N THR A 117 -13.56 11.19 3.94
CA THR A 117 -14.95 11.38 3.49
C THR A 117 -15.36 12.84 3.66
N THR A 118 -16.58 13.20 3.25
CA THR A 118 -17.14 14.54 3.46
C THR A 118 -17.21 14.93 4.94
N ASP A 119 -17.38 13.94 5.81
CA ASP A 119 -17.52 14.14 7.25
C ASP A 119 -16.17 14.25 7.97
N ASP A 120 -15.07 14.08 7.23
CA ASP A 120 -13.73 14.04 7.78
C ASP A 120 -12.97 15.36 7.59
N ASN A 121 -12.57 15.96 8.71
CA ASN A 121 -11.77 17.18 8.72
C ASN A 121 -10.30 16.99 8.30
N LYS A 122 -9.84 15.74 8.14
CA LYS A 122 -8.46 15.40 7.79
C LYS A 122 -8.37 14.06 7.06
N PHE A 123 -7.32 13.91 6.26
CA PHE A 123 -6.93 12.62 5.70
C PHE A 123 -6.55 11.62 6.78
N LYS A 124 -6.92 10.37 6.55
CA LYS A 124 -6.65 9.21 7.40
C LYS A 124 -6.04 8.10 6.57
N VAL A 125 -5.30 7.23 7.26
CA VAL A 125 -4.79 5.99 6.69
C VAL A 125 -5.09 4.84 7.64
N LYS A 126 -5.53 3.72 7.05
CA LYS A 126 -5.74 2.45 7.74
C LYS A 126 -5.20 1.32 6.90
N GLU A 127 -4.51 0.40 7.56
CA GLU A 127 -4.02 -0.82 6.96
C GLU A 127 -4.78 -2.02 7.55
N LEU A 128 -5.35 -2.80 6.65
CA LEU A 128 -5.96 -4.09 6.89
C LEU A 128 -4.92 -5.15 6.54
N PHE A 129 -4.57 -6.03 7.49
CA PHE A 129 -3.50 -7.00 7.30
C PHE A 129 -3.94 -8.38 7.78
N TRP A 130 -3.92 -9.36 6.87
CA TRP A 130 -4.18 -10.75 7.15
C TRP A 130 -2.88 -11.55 7.03
N GLN A 131 -2.61 -12.36 8.05
CA GLN A 131 -1.45 -13.22 8.10
C GLN A 131 -1.85 -14.60 8.61
N TYR A 132 -1.37 -15.64 7.96
CA TYR A 132 -1.42 -16.99 8.52
C TYR A 132 -0.36 -17.15 9.62
N LYS A 133 -0.79 -17.45 10.83
CA LYS A 133 0.09 -17.65 11.99
C LYS A 133 -0.52 -18.69 12.94
N SER A 134 0.30 -19.61 13.44
CA SER A 134 -0.12 -20.62 14.42
C SER A 134 -1.34 -21.45 13.97
N ASN A 135 -1.35 -21.87 12.72
CA ASN A 135 -2.42 -22.65 12.08
C ASN A 135 -3.76 -21.92 11.87
N ASP A 136 -3.80 -20.59 12.01
CA ASP A 136 -5.00 -19.79 11.80
C ASP A 136 -4.69 -18.45 11.10
N ILE A 137 -5.71 -17.79 10.56
CA ILE A 137 -5.59 -16.46 9.97
C ILE A 137 -5.87 -15.41 11.03
N CYS A 138 -4.87 -14.58 11.28
CA CYS A 138 -4.95 -13.46 12.19
C CYS A 138 -5.15 -12.15 11.41
N PHE A 139 -6.14 -11.37 11.80
CA PHE A 139 -6.25 -9.97 11.41
C PHE A 139 -5.40 -9.12 12.37
N ILE A 140 -4.46 -8.33 11.83
CA ILE A 140 -3.57 -7.48 12.62
C ILE A 140 -3.91 -6.01 12.35
N PRO A 141 -4.44 -5.26 13.34
CA PRO A 141 -4.69 -3.84 13.16
C PRO A 141 -3.35 -3.08 13.16
N ILE A 142 -2.93 -2.59 12.01
CA ILE A 142 -1.71 -1.78 11.91
C ILE A 142 -2.05 -0.31 12.15
N ARG A 143 -1.33 0.30 13.09
CA ARG A 143 -1.42 1.74 13.38
C ARG A 143 -0.19 2.44 12.83
N HIS A 144 -0.37 3.24 11.81
CA HIS A 144 0.66 4.18 11.37
C HIS A 144 0.71 5.37 12.32
N LYS A 145 1.87 5.55 12.95
CA LYS A 145 2.12 6.69 13.83
C LYS A 145 2.62 7.91 13.05
N HIS A 146 3.13 7.69 11.84
CA HIS A 146 3.82 8.70 11.06
C HIS A 146 3.05 9.08 9.80
N ASN A 147 3.29 10.31 9.34
CA ASN A 147 2.73 10.80 8.09
C ASN A 147 3.43 10.24 6.85
N LEU A 148 4.69 9.83 6.96
CA LEU A 148 5.34 8.98 5.97
C LEU A 148 5.13 7.52 6.38
N ILE A 149 4.59 6.74 5.48
CA ILE A 149 4.32 5.32 5.65
C ILE A 149 5.09 4.59 4.55
N GLY A 150 5.93 3.64 4.95
CA GLY A 150 6.59 2.72 4.06
C GLY A 150 6.03 1.32 4.21
N SER A 151 5.64 0.71 3.09
CA SER A 151 5.13 -0.66 3.03
C SER A 151 6.01 -1.52 2.12
N GLY A 152 6.08 -2.81 2.46
CA GLY A 152 6.90 -3.80 1.75
C GLY A 152 8.34 -3.92 2.25
N ILE A 153 8.96 -5.06 1.95
CA ILE A 153 10.31 -5.40 2.41
C ILE A 153 11.38 -4.41 1.92
N ALA A 154 11.18 -3.81 0.74
CA ALA A 154 12.14 -2.88 0.15
C ALA A 154 12.26 -1.58 0.96
N TYR A 155 11.18 -1.12 1.60
CA TYR A 155 11.25 0.03 2.51
C TYR A 155 12.22 -0.24 3.66
N ILE A 156 12.06 -1.39 4.32
CA ILE A 156 12.89 -1.81 5.47
C ILE A 156 14.35 -1.92 5.04
N LYS A 157 14.59 -2.53 3.88
CA LYS A 157 15.93 -2.83 3.37
C LYS A 157 16.69 -1.59 2.90
N TYR A 158 16.03 -0.63 2.26
CA TYR A 158 16.70 0.45 1.52
C TYR A 158 16.50 1.85 2.09
N LEU A 159 15.45 2.09 2.88
CA LEU A 159 15.07 3.45 3.29
C LEU A 159 14.92 3.63 4.80
N ASP A 160 14.55 2.59 5.55
CA ASP A 160 14.20 2.73 6.97
C ASP A 160 15.33 3.37 7.81
N ASN A 161 16.59 2.94 7.62
CA ASN A 161 17.73 3.52 8.32
C ASN A 161 17.97 5.00 7.95
N LEU A 162 17.85 5.34 6.66
CA LEU A 162 18.00 6.72 6.19
C LEU A 162 16.92 7.62 6.80
N ILE A 163 15.67 7.18 6.74
CA ILE A 163 14.53 7.95 7.26
C ILE A 163 14.65 8.13 8.76
N ARG A 164 14.98 7.08 9.52
CA ARG A 164 15.13 7.16 10.97
C ARG A 164 16.24 8.11 11.40
N SER A 165 17.35 8.15 10.66
CA SER A 165 18.51 9.00 10.97
C SER A 165 18.37 10.45 10.49
N ASP A 166 17.48 10.74 9.55
CA ASP A 166 17.25 12.09 9.05
C ASP A 166 16.33 12.90 9.99
N ASN A 167 16.80 14.07 10.41
CA ASN A 167 16.11 14.95 11.38
C ASN A 167 14.81 15.57 10.87
N SER A 168 14.57 15.56 9.56
CA SER A 168 13.34 16.09 8.95
C SER A 168 12.40 14.97 8.54
N LEU A 169 12.90 13.96 7.82
CA LEU A 169 12.07 12.88 7.26
C LEU A 169 11.38 12.03 8.34
N ASN A 170 11.97 11.89 9.53
CA ASN A 170 11.35 11.20 10.66
C ASN A 170 10.31 12.02 11.43
N LYS A 171 10.04 13.28 11.04
CA LYS A 171 9.11 14.18 11.75
C LYS A 171 7.80 14.35 10.99
N ASP A 172 6.69 14.07 11.66
CA ASP A 172 5.35 14.26 11.08
C ASP A 172 5.08 15.71 10.66
N ASP A 173 5.63 16.67 11.41
CA ASP A 173 5.45 18.08 11.15
C ASP A 173 6.15 18.55 9.88
N TYR A 174 7.23 17.87 9.45
CA TYR A 174 7.83 18.12 8.15
C TYR A 174 6.81 17.82 7.05
N TRP A 175 6.28 16.59 7.04
CA TRP A 175 5.32 16.12 6.03
C TRP A 175 3.99 16.89 6.05
N LYS A 176 3.45 17.24 7.23
CA LYS A 176 2.21 18.04 7.37
C LYS A 176 2.31 19.40 6.70
N LYS A 177 3.48 20.04 6.76
CA LYS A 177 3.71 21.41 6.25
C LYS A 177 3.93 21.45 4.75
N LEU A 178 4.21 20.32 4.12
CA LEU A 178 4.39 20.26 2.67
C LEU A 178 3.06 20.48 1.95
N THR A 179 3.12 21.23 0.86
CA THR A 179 2.07 21.18 -0.16
C THR A 179 2.07 19.80 -0.81
N LEU A 180 0.96 19.41 -1.43
CA LEU A 180 0.86 18.11 -2.07
C LEU A 180 1.93 17.90 -3.15
N ASP A 181 2.23 18.92 -3.95
CA ASP A 181 3.31 18.87 -4.96
C ASP A 181 4.69 18.68 -4.34
N LYS A 182 4.96 19.31 -3.18
CA LYS A 182 6.25 19.12 -2.49
C LYS A 182 6.34 17.73 -1.88
N ALA A 183 5.26 17.23 -1.27
CA ALA A 183 5.20 15.86 -0.76
C ALA A 183 5.43 14.84 -1.88
N LYS A 184 4.82 15.05 -3.05
CA LYS A 184 5.04 14.24 -4.25
C LYS A 184 6.52 14.19 -4.66
N LYS A 185 7.18 15.35 -4.76
CA LYS A 185 8.61 15.43 -5.12
C LYS A 185 9.52 14.76 -4.11
N GLU A 186 9.21 14.87 -2.81
CA GLU A 186 9.96 14.17 -1.77
C GLU A 186 9.79 12.65 -1.86
N LEU A 187 8.60 12.14 -2.21
CA LEU A 187 8.40 10.72 -2.50
C LEU A 187 9.22 10.25 -3.69
N GLU A 188 9.24 11.01 -4.80
CA GLU A 188 10.05 10.71 -5.99
C GLU A 188 11.56 10.67 -5.67
N LYS A 189 12.02 11.59 -4.82
CA LYS A 189 13.40 11.61 -4.33
C LYS A 189 13.73 10.38 -3.49
N LEU A 190 12.87 10.02 -2.53
CA LEU A 190 13.04 8.82 -1.70
C LEU A 190 13.06 7.56 -2.55
N TYR A 191 12.17 7.46 -3.53
CA TYR A 191 12.13 6.33 -4.46
C TYR A 191 13.42 6.24 -5.28
N SER A 192 13.91 7.37 -5.80
CA SER A 192 15.19 7.43 -6.53
C SER A 192 16.38 7.01 -5.67
N ILE A 193 16.38 7.34 -4.37
CA ILE A 193 17.39 6.87 -3.42
C ILE A 193 17.30 5.36 -3.24
N ALA A 194 16.09 4.82 -3.07
CA ALA A 194 15.89 3.38 -2.95
C ALA A 194 16.41 2.62 -4.18
N ILE A 195 16.18 3.12 -5.41
CA ILE A 195 16.72 2.53 -6.64
C ILE A 195 18.24 2.46 -6.58
N LYS A 196 18.89 3.56 -6.18
CA LYS A 196 20.36 3.61 -6.06
C LYS A 196 20.88 2.59 -5.04
N GLU A 197 20.27 2.50 -3.86
CA GLU A 197 20.67 1.54 -2.83
C GLU A 197 20.43 0.09 -3.26
N LYS A 198 19.31 -0.19 -3.93
CA LYS A 198 19.04 -1.51 -4.53
C LYS A 198 20.12 -1.91 -5.53
N ASN A 199 20.45 -1.00 -6.46
CA ASN A 199 21.41 -1.29 -7.53
C ASN A 199 22.83 -1.48 -6.99
N LYS A 200 23.23 -0.77 -5.94
CA LYS A 200 24.55 -0.95 -5.28
C LYS A 200 24.77 -2.37 -4.77
N ILE A 201 23.72 -3.04 -4.31
CA ILE A 201 23.82 -4.40 -3.76
C ILE A 201 23.31 -5.49 -4.71
N GLY A 202 22.99 -5.13 -5.96
CA GLY A 202 22.46 -6.07 -6.96
C GLY A 202 21.07 -6.63 -6.62
N GLY A 203 20.24 -5.88 -5.90
CA GLY A 203 18.91 -6.32 -5.47
C GLY A 203 17.85 -6.27 -6.59
N ASP A 204 16.79 -7.07 -6.43
CA ASP A 204 15.67 -7.19 -7.36
C ASP A 204 14.30 -7.11 -6.65
N ASP A 205 14.26 -6.52 -5.45
CA ASP A 205 13.07 -6.55 -4.60
C ASP A 205 11.88 -5.72 -5.13
N PHE A 206 12.12 -4.75 -6.03
CA PHE A 206 11.09 -3.86 -6.60
C PHE A 206 11.53 -3.32 -7.97
N SER A 207 10.60 -2.77 -8.76
CA SER A 207 10.90 -2.18 -10.08
C SER A 207 11.66 -0.86 -9.98
N ASP A 208 12.40 -0.47 -11.02
CA ASP A 208 12.89 0.91 -11.15
C ASP A 208 11.77 1.87 -11.60
N ASN A 209 10.71 1.33 -12.21
CA ASN A 209 9.53 2.09 -12.61
C ASN A 209 8.51 2.14 -11.48
N TYR A 210 7.83 3.27 -11.37
CA TYR A 210 6.80 3.50 -10.36
C TYR A 210 5.65 4.33 -10.91
N ASP A 211 4.50 4.19 -10.25
CA ASP A 211 3.36 5.09 -10.41
C ASP A 211 3.22 5.95 -9.14
N ILE A 212 2.76 7.18 -9.31
CA ILE A 212 2.47 8.09 -8.20
C ILE A 212 1.10 8.73 -8.38
N GLU A 213 0.23 8.52 -7.40
CA GLU A 213 -1.14 9.04 -7.40
C GLU A 213 -1.37 9.90 -6.17
N CYS A 214 -2.10 11.00 -6.36
CA CYS A 214 -2.42 11.91 -5.28
C CYS A 214 -3.92 12.28 -5.28
N ILE A 215 -4.45 12.58 -4.09
CA ILE A 215 -5.83 13.00 -3.83
C ILE A 215 -5.85 14.23 -2.90
N VAL A 216 -6.86 15.08 -3.04
CA VAL A 216 -7.09 16.35 -2.32
C VAL A 216 -8.41 16.38 -1.56
#